data_AF-A0A1R4J1Z2-F1
#
_entry.id   AF-A0A1R4J1Z2-F1
#
_cell.length_a   1.000
_cell.length_b   1.000
_cell.length_c   1.000
_cell.angle_alpha   90.00
_cell.angle_beta   90.00
_cell.angle_gamma   90.00
#
_symmetry.space_group_name_H-M   'P 1'
#
loop_
_entity.id
_entity.type
_entity.pdbx_description
1 polymer ?
#
loop_
_entity_poly.entity_id
_entity_poly.type
_entity_poly.pdbx_seq_one_letter_code
_entity_poly.pdbx_strand_id
1 'polypeptide(L)'
;MITVVAHRGDSESARENTAEAFAAAVEAGADVVELDIRTTGDGTSVVLHDATLLRLWGVANRADEMVIGRGIPVPTLAETLTQFAELNRKRRHPVTMLIDTVSIHDVRGALQVVQRFQQGPDAELVPISWCGDTDALLLVREQLPQADLAYNHDGGELDLAMVHRLQPSAINVEWVHLTEPLVDQVHRMGLELACWTINDAEAMSLAIDLGVDRITTDRPRLLRRLLTGGTSPLALAGLETHGFATQAGISLEAARWIRVARDLAQWTNAFTRTAPMGNIGSKAHAADLVTEVDLAVEGHVREVIAEAFGGEHLVVGEEMGGSTQDGRPTWYLDPVDGTTNLANGLPWTSMSLALAIDGEAVVGSVAQPAMGHVFLAARGLGATLDGEPLELSPVQALAGRTLLTELDAHRRWPGMDGFLDALAAEHCTARIMGSGTLTLTGIAAGWGAAGVVHRFNPIDHLAGVLIAHEAGAEVVDLQGQPTLFPATGGVVVAAPGAARMVVDLLEPARLTS
;
A
#
# COMPACT_ATOMS: atom_id res chain seq x y z
N MET A 1 -19.74 19.52 3.59
CA MET A 1 -18.84 19.32 4.75
C MET A 1 -18.65 17.82 4.85
N ILE A 2 -17.42 17.35 4.94
CA ILE A 2 -17.12 15.92 4.89
C ILE A 2 -17.53 15.24 6.19
N THR A 3 -18.21 14.11 6.06
CA THR A 3 -18.61 13.23 7.15
C THR A 3 -17.41 12.38 7.58
N VAL A 4 -17.01 12.50 8.84
CA VAL A 4 -15.95 11.68 9.43
C VAL A 4 -16.55 10.38 9.95
N VAL A 5 -16.19 9.25 9.32
CA VAL A 5 -16.62 7.92 9.72
C VAL A 5 -15.46 7.23 10.44
N ALA A 6 -15.63 6.94 11.73
CA ALA A 6 -14.63 6.22 12.52
C ALA A 6 -14.82 4.70 12.36
N HIS A 7 -13.87 4.05 11.69
CA HIS A 7 -13.90 2.63 11.36
C HIS A 7 -13.71 1.79 12.63
N ARG A 8 -14.75 1.04 13.02
CA ARG A 8 -14.78 0.24 14.26
C ARG A 8 -14.50 1.06 15.52
N GLY A 9 -14.80 2.37 15.48
CA GLY A 9 -14.39 3.36 16.47
C GLY A 9 -13.04 4.02 16.17
N ASP A 10 -12.37 4.58 17.19
CA ASP A 10 -10.98 5.07 17.09
C ASP A 10 -10.05 3.89 17.45
N SER A 11 -9.87 3.00 16.48
CA SER A 11 -9.12 1.74 16.62
C SER A 11 -7.61 1.95 16.82
N GLU A 12 -7.10 3.16 16.52
CA GLU A 12 -5.75 3.59 16.86
C GLU A 12 -5.59 3.84 18.37
N SER A 13 -6.63 4.38 19.03
CA SER A 13 -6.57 4.77 20.45
C SER A 13 -7.03 3.67 21.41
N ALA A 14 -7.92 2.80 20.98
CA ALA A 14 -8.49 1.74 21.80
C ALA A 14 -8.78 0.49 20.96
N ARG A 15 -9.02 -0.65 21.61
CA ARG A 15 -9.37 -1.88 20.90
C ARG A 15 -10.63 -1.65 20.06
N GLU A 16 -10.56 -1.96 18.77
CA GLU A 16 -11.68 -1.84 17.84
C GLU A 16 -12.97 -2.50 18.36
N ASN A 17 -14.13 -1.97 17.95
CA ASN A 17 -15.44 -2.54 18.27
C ASN A 17 -15.74 -2.64 19.79
N THR A 18 -15.25 -1.67 20.58
CA THR A 18 -15.48 -1.56 22.03
C THR A 18 -16.09 -0.22 22.43
N ALA A 19 -16.70 -0.16 23.62
CA ALA A 19 -17.25 1.06 24.20
C ALA A 19 -16.19 2.17 24.29
N GLU A 20 -14.96 1.80 24.65
CA GLU A 20 -13.82 2.70 24.74
C GLU A 20 -13.45 3.29 23.37
N ALA A 21 -13.42 2.46 22.31
CA ALA A 21 -13.14 2.93 20.95
C ALA A 21 -14.25 3.85 20.40
N PHE A 22 -15.52 3.55 20.72
CA PHE A 22 -16.64 4.40 20.31
C PHE A 22 -16.62 5.75 21.04
N ALA A 23 -16.36 5.76 22.35
CA ALA A 23 -16.20 7.00 23.10
C ALA A 23 -15.02 7.84 22.56
N ALA A 24 -13.88 7.19 22.29
CA ALA A 24 -12.71 7.86 21.71
C ALA A 24 -13.00 8.46 20.32
N ALA A 25 -13.74 7.75 19.45
CA ALA A 25 -14.18 8.27 18.16
C ALA A 25 -15.08 9.51 18.29
N VAL A 26 -16.03 9.48 19.22
CA VAL A 26 -16.93 10.61 19.49
C VAL A 26 -16.15 11.82 20.02
N GLU A 27 -15.15 11.61 20.87
CA GLU A 27 -14.24 12.66 21.35
C GLU A 27 -13.31 13.19 20.26
N ALA A 28 -12.87 12.32 19.35
CA ALA A 28 -12.13 12.69 18.14
C ALA A 28 -12.96 13.54 17.17
N GLY A 29 -14.27 13.62 17.41
CA GLY A 29 -15.22 14.36 16.61
C GLY A 29 -15.67 13.58 15.39
N ALA A 30 -15.87 12.26 15.47
CA ALA A 30 -16.54 11.50 14.43
C ALA A 30 -18.02 11.91 14.30
N ASP A 31 -18.53 11.92 13.07
CA ASP A 31 -19.95 12.14 12.76
C ASP A 31 -20.70 10.80 12.72
N VAL A 32 -20.00 9.76 12.30
CA VAL A 32 -20.47 8.38 12.21
C VAL A 32 -19.44 7.46 12.86
N VAL A 33 -19.91 6.45 13.58
CA VAL A 33 -19.06 5.36 14.07
C VAL A 33 -19.55 4.08 13.42
N GLU A 34 -18.66 3.47 12.65
CA GLU A 34 -18.90 2.19 12.00
C GLU A 34 -18.58 1.05 12.99
N LEU A 35 -19.33 -0.04 12.88
CA LEU A 35 -19.10 -1.28 13.59
C LEU A 35 -19.53 -2.48 12.76
N ASP A 36 -18.83 -3.59 12.96
CA ASP A 36 -19.14 -4.86 12.33
C ASP A 36 -20.04 -5.73 13.19
N ILE A 37 -20.91 -6.51 12.54
CA ILE A 37 -21.75 -7.49 13.22
C ILE A 37 -21.45 -8.92 12.81
N ARG A 38 -21.52 -9.82 13.80
CA ARG A 38 -21.57 -11.27 13.62
C ARG A 38 -22.70 -11.86 14.46
N THR A 39 -23.28 -12.94 14.00
CA THR A 39 -24.27 -13.70 14.78
C THR A 39 -23.62 -14.96 15.36
N THR A 40 -23.77 -15.14 16.67
CA THR A 40 -23.25 -16.30 17.39
C THR A 40 -24.12 -17.56 17.20
N GLY A 41 -23.60 -18.72 17.59
CA GLY A 41 -24.31 -20.00 17.45
C GLY A 41 -25.63 -20.10 18.22
N ASP A 42 -25.82 -19.28 19.27
CA ASP A 42 -27.09 -19.12 19.99
C ASP A 42 -28.01 -18.04 19.40
N GLY A 43 -27.63 -17.42 18.27
CA GLY A 43 -28.39 -16.39 17.57
C GLY A 43 -28.19 -14.96 18.10
N THR A 44 -27.23 -14.73 19.00
CA THR A 44 -26.95 -13.38 19.52
C THR A 44 -26.12 -12.55 18.54
N SER A 45 -26.55 -11.33 18.24
CA SER A 45 -25.73 -10.39 17.45
C SER A 45 -24.67 -9.72 18.33
N VAL A 46 -23.41 -9.91 17.95
CA VAL A 46 -22.23 -9.38 18.62
C VAL A 46 -21.46 -8.43 17.73
N VAL A 47 -20.76 -7.49 18.34
CA VAL A 47 -19.96 -6.50 17.62
C VAL A 47 -18.56 -7.03 17.41
N LEU A 48 -18.26 -7.48 16.19
CA LEU A 48 -17.05 -8.24 15.88
C LEU A 48 -16.79 -8.22 14.36
N HIS A 49 -15.59 -7.82 13.96
CA HIS A 49 -15.17 -7.88 12.55
C HIS A 49 -14.85 -9.32 12.10
N ASP A 50 -13.94 -9.97 12.83
CA ASP A 50 -13.36 -11.25 12.43
C ASP A 50 -14.34 -12.42 12.62
N ALA A 51 -14.15 -13.50 11.86
CA ALA A 51 -14.88 -14.74 12.12
C ALA A 51 -14.49 -15.41 13.46
N THR A 52 -13.36 -15.02 14.04
CA THR A 52 -12.80 -15.60 15.28
C THR A 52 -12.35 -14.51 16.24
N LEU A 53 -12.19 -14.85 17.51
CA LEU A 53 -11.66 -13.93 18.53
C LEU A 53 -10.12 -13.89 18.59
N LEU A 54 -9.42 -14.57 17.67
CA LEU A 54 -8.00 -14.86 17.82
C LEU A 54 -7.16 -13.58 17.81
N ARG A 55 -7.42 -12.67 16.86
CA ARG A 55 -6.60 -11.47 16.65
C ARG A 55 -6.63 -10.52 17.84
N LEU A 56 -7.80 -10.30 18.43
CA LEU A 56 -8.00 -9.25 19.45
C LEU A 56 -8.04 -9.79 20.88
N TRP A 57 -8.44 -11.05 21.06
CA TRP A 57 -8.60 -11.67 22.38
C TRP A 57 -7.79 -12.95 22.57
N GLY A 58 -7.06 -13.43 21.55
CA GLY A 58 -6.23 -14.63 21.65
C GLY A 58 -7.03 -15.92 21.75
N VAL A 59 -8.32 -15.90 21.40
CA VAL A 59 -9.23 -17.05 21.52
C VAL A 59 -9.60 -17.54 20.12
N ALA A 60 -9.24 -18.78 19.78
CA ALA A 60 -9.45 -19.32 18.43
C ALA A 60 -10.91 -19.66 18.08
N ASN A 61 -11.83 -19.54 19.04
CA ASN A 61 -13.26 -19.83 18.84
C ASN A 61 -13.84 -18.96 17.72
N ARG A 62 -14.67 -19.60 16.88
CA ARG A 62 -15.45 -18.92 15.85
C ARG A 62 -16.72 -18.35 16.43
N ALA A 63 -17.15 -17.19 15.94
CA ALA A 63 -18.37 -16.52 16.42
C ALA A 63 -19.61 -17.43 16.32
N ASP A 64 -19.79 -18.10 15.18
CA ASP A 64 -20.91 -19.01 14.87
C ASP A 64 -20.99 -20.28 15.73
N GLU A 65 -19.95 -20.57 16.52
CA GLU A 65 -19.90 -21.71 17.46
C GLU A 65 -20.08 -21.28 18.92
N MET A 66 -20.21 -19.97 19.17
CA MET A 66 -20.23 -19.41 20.53
C MET A 66 -21.64 -19.28 21.11
N VAL A 67 -21.70 -19.30 22.44
CA VAL A 67 -22.90 -19.01 23.24
C VAL A 67 -22.55 -17.87 24.21
N ILE A 68 -23.28 -16.77 24.15
CA ILE A 68 -23.02 -15.57 24.95
C ILE A 68 -23.40 -15.83 26.42
N GLY A 69 -22.53 -15.43 27.36
CA GLY A 69 -22.76 -15.57 28.80
C GLY A 69 -21.72 -16.35 29.60
N ARG A 70 -20.64 -16.87 28.97
CA ARG A 70 -19.50 -17.50 29.67
C ARG A 70 -18.16 -16.82 29.38
N GLY A 71 -17.91 -15.67 30.01
CA GLY A 71 -16.57 -15.06 30.04
C GLY A 71 -16.02 -14.63 28.66
N ILE A 72 -16.91 -14.40 27.69
CA ILE A 72 -16.57 -13.90 26.37
C ILE A 72 -16.58 -12.36 26.42
N PRO A 73 -15.48 -11.68 26.07
CA PRO A 73 -15.32 -10.24 26.27
C PRO A 73 -15.92 -9.35 25.15
N VAL A 74 -16.79 -9.90 24.29
CA VAL A 74 -17.31 -9.20 23.11
C VAL A 74 -18.64 -8.53 23.43
N PRO A 75 -18.82 -7.23 23.12
CA PRO A 75 -20.10 -6.55 23.29
C PRO A 75 -21.19 -7.13 22.40
N THR A 76 -22.42 -7.21 22.91
CA THR A 76 -23.60 -7.45 22.08
C THR A 76 -24.04 -6.17 21.37
N LEU A 77 -24.76 -6.31 20.25
CA LEU A 77 -25.35 -5.16 19.57
C LEU A 77 -26.36 -4.42 20.45
N ALA A 78 -27.11 -5.14 21.30
CA ALA A 78 -28.08 -4.54 22.22
C ALA A 78 -27.42 -3.66 23.30
N GLU A 79 -26.30 -4.13 23.87
CA GLU A 79 -25.49 -3.34 24.81
C GLU A 79 -24.90 -2.11 24.10
N THR A 80 -24.43 -2.28 22.87
CA THR A 80 -23.82 -1.22 22.07
C THR A 80 -24.83 -0.13 21.70
N LEU A 81 -26.07 -0.48 21.32
CA LEU A 81 -27.14 0.49 21.10
C LEU A 81 -27.45 1.32 22.35
N THR A 82 -27.46 0.68 23.52
CA THR A 82 -27.65 1.36 24.80
C THR A 82 -26.50 2.36 25.05
N GLN A 83 -25.26 1.95 24.81
CA GLN A 83 -24.09 2.82 24.95
C GLN A 83 -24.14 4.03 24.00
N PHE A 84 -24.52 3.83 22.74
CA PHE A 84 -24.69 4.93 21.79
C PHE A 84 -25.78 5.92 22.23
N ALA A 85 -26.91 5.42 22.74
CA ALA A 85 -27.96 6.28 23.29
C ALA A 85 -27.44 7.15 24.45
N GLU A 86 -26.59 6.60 25.31
CA GLU A 86 -25.95 7.35 26.39
C GLU A 86 -24.96 8.40 25.88
N LEU A 87 -24.11 8.04 24.90
CA LEU A 87 -23.16 8.95 24.26
C LEU A 87 -23.88 10.13 23.57
N ASN A 88 -25.04 9.87 22.96
CA ASN A 88 -25.81 10.87 22.23
C ASN A 88 -26.74 11.72 23.09
N ARG A 89 -27.11 11.28 24.31
CA ARG A 89 -28.13 11.92 25.17
C ARG A 89 -27.91 13.42 25.43
N LYS A 90 -26.66 13.88 25.45
CA LYS A 90 -26.30 15.29 25.71
C LYS A 90 -25.85 16.04 24.46
N ARG A 91 -25.86 15.41 23.29
CA ARG A 91 -25.35 15.99 22.05
C ARG A 91 -26.47 16.73 21.32
N ARG A 92 -26.13 17.86 20.71
CA ARG A 92 -27.04 18.57 19.79
C ARG A 92 -27.20 17.84 18.47
N HIS A 93 -26.13 17.19 18.02
CA HIS A 93 -26.08 16.37 16.82
C HIS A 93 -25.66 14.96 17.26
N PRO A 94 -26.59 13.98 17.26
CA PRO A 94 -26.26 12.61 17.61
C PRO A 94 -25.29 12.04 16.57
N VAL A 95 -24.35 11.23 17.05
CA VAL A 95 -23.46 10.44 16.18
C VAL A 95 -24.24 9.25 15.65
N THR A 96 -24.13 9.02 14.34
CA THR A 96 -24.80 7.89 13.67
C THR A 96 -24.02 6.60 13.92
N MET A 97 -24.73 5.51 14.16
CA MET A 97 -24.17 4.16 14.12
C MET A 97 -24.28 3.61 12.69
N LEU A 98 -23.16 3.30 12.05
CA LEU A 98 -23.12 2.59 10.78
C LEU A 98 -22.87 1.11 11.06
N ILE A 99 -23.81 0.24 10.69
CA ILE A 99 -23.70 -1.21 10.88
C ILE A 99 -23.18 -1.85 9.59
N ASP A 100 -21.97 -2.42 9.61
CA ASP A 100 -21.44 -3.22 8.52
C ASP A 100 -21.87 -4.68 8.65
N THR A 101 -22.52 -5.17 7.60
CA THR A 101 -23.12 -6.51 7.56
C THR A 101 -22.39 -7.38 6.55
N VAL A 102 -21.77 -8.47 7.01
CA VAL A 102 -20.96 -9.34 6.13
C VAL A 102 -21.76 -10.48 5.51
N SER A 103 -23.02 -10.70 5.92
CA SER A 103 -23.88 -11.74 5.37
C SER A 103 -25.37 -11.57 5.70
N ILE A 104 -26.24 -12.26 4.94
CA ILE A 104 -27.67 -12.43 5.25
C ILE A 104 -27.88 -13.05 6.65
N HIS A 105 -27.00 -13.94 7.09
CA HIS A 105 -27.13 -14.57 8.40
C HIS A 105 -26.94 -13.55 9.53
N ASP A 106 -25.92 -12.69 9.41
CA ASP A 106 -25.58 -11.71 10.43
C ASP A 106 -26.63 -10.60 10.51
N VAL A 107 -27.09 -10.11 9.35
CA VAL A 107 -28.08 -9.02 9.31
C VAL A 107 -29.45 -9.41 9.89
N ARG A 108 -29.86 -10.69 9.80
CA ARG A 108 -31.14 -11.15 10.38
C ARG A 108 -31.20 -10.96 11.89
N GLY A 109 -30.12 -11.29 12.59
CA GLY A 109 -30.04 -11.10 14.03
C GLY A 109 -30.05 -9.61 14.38
N ALA A 110 -29.25 -8.82 13.65
CA ALA A 110 -29.15 -7.38 13.89
C ALA A 110 -30.47 -6.65 13.65
N LEU A 111 -31.20 -6.99 12.58
CA LEU A 111 -32.52 -6.41 12.30
C LEU A 111 -33.51 -6.61 13.46
N GLN A 112 -33.54 -7.80 14.08
CA GLN A 112 -34.41 -8.06 15.22
C GLN A 112 -34.05 -7.18 16.42
N VAL A 113 -32.76 -7.02 16.70
CA VAL A 113 -32.25 -6.18 17.79
C VAL A 113 -32.57 -4.71 17.53
N VAL A 114 -32.30 -4.22 16.33
CA VAL A 114 -32.54 -2.82 15.93
C VAL A 114 -34.03 -2.49 15.94
N GLN A 115 -34.89 -3.33 15.36
CA GLN A 115 -36.35 -3.12 15.37
C GLN A 115 -36.90 -3.05 16.79
N ARG A 116 -36.39 -3.90 17.70
CA ARG A 116 -36.80 -3.88 19.11
C ARG A 116 -36.33 -2.60 19.81
N PHE A 117 -35.11 -2.14 19.55
CA PHE A 117 -34.58 -0.89 20.09
C PHE A 117 -35.38 0.33 19.58
N GLN A 118 -35.72 0.36 18.30
CA GLN A 118 -36.49 1.43 17.66
C GLN A 118 -37.93 1.58 18.18
N GLN A 119 -38.47 0.56 18.86
CA GLN A 119 -39.76 0.65 19.56
C GLN A 119 -39.62 1.26 20.97
N GLY A 120 -38.39 1.45 21.45
CA GLY A 120 -38.09 1.99 22.76
C GLY A 120 -38.03 3.52 22.82
N PRO A 121 -37.92 4.09 24.03
CA PRO A 121 -37.91 5.55 24.23
C PRO A 121 -36.61 6.22 23.73
N ASP A 122 -35.52 5.46 23.59
CA ASP A 122 -34.22 5.97 23.17
C ASP A 122 -34.00 5.88 21.64
N ALA A 123 -35.02 5.48 20.87
CA ALA A 123 -34.92 5.25 19.42
C ALA A 123 -34.35 6.45 18.65
N GLU A 124 -34.81 7.66 18.98
CA GLU A 124 -34.37 8.90 18.32
C GLU A 124 -32.95 9.32 18.73
N LEU A 125 -32.37 8.74 19.79
CA LEU A 125 -31.02 9.06 20.24
C LEU A 125 -29.94 8.38 19.39
N VAL A 126 -30.28 7.35 18.61
CA VAL A 126 -29.31 6.59 17.81
C VAL A 126 -29.79 6.51 16.36
N PRO A 127 -29.39 7.46 15.50
CA PRO A 127 -29.52 7.30 14.07
C PRO A 127 -28.72 6.08 13.61
N ILE A 128 -29.29 5.26 12.72
CA ILE A 128 -28.68 4.01 12.24
C ILE A 128 -28.63 4.04 10.72
N SER A 129 -27.45 3.75 10.17
CA SER A 129 -27.25 3.44 8.75
C SER A 129 -26.60 2.06 8.58
N TRP A 130 -26.60 1.54 7.35
CA TRP A 130 -26.13 0.19 7.05
C TRP A 130 -25.22 0.17 5.83
N CYS A 131 -24.19 -0.67 5.86
CA CYS A 131 -23.35 -1.01 4.71
C CYS A 131 -23.02 -2.51 4.71
N GLY A 132 -22.21 -2.94 3.74
CA GLY A 132 -21.73 -4.32 3.65
C GLY A 132 -22.28 -5.09 2.45
N ASP A 133 -22.53 -6.37 2.66
CA ASP A 133 -22.97 -7.34 1.66
C ASP A 133 -24.28 -6.92 0.96
N THR A 134 -24.31 -7.06 -0.36
CA THR A 134 -25.43 -6.58 -1.18
C THR A 134 -26.74 -7.32 -0.88
N ASP A 135 -26.67 -8.64 -0.68
CA ASP A 135 -27.85 -9.44 -0.36
C ASP A 135 -28.36 -9.15 1.06
N ALA A 136 -27.47 -8.88 2.01
CA ALA A 136 -27.82 -8.40 3.33
C ALA A 136 -28.52 -7.03 3.28
N LEU A 137 -28.01 -6.07 2.50
CA LEU A 137 -28.61 -4.74 2.34
C LEU A 137 -30.00 -4.80 1.68
N LEU A 138 -30.21 -5.72 0.73
CA LEU A 138 -31.54 -5.97 0.16
C LEU A 138 -32.53 -6.43 1.23
N LEU A 139 -32.11 -7.30 2.16
CA LEU A 139 -32.95 -7.72 3.29
C LEU A 139 -33.23 -6.56 4.26
N VAL A 140 -32.25 -5.68 4.49
CA VAL A 140 -32.47 -4.45 5.28
C VAL A 140 -33.52 -3.58 4.61
N ARG A 141 -33.41 -3.30 3.30
CA ARG A 141 -34.39 -2.50 2.57
C ARG A 141 -35.79 -3.12 2.60
N GLU A 142 -35.90 -4.44 2.49
CA GLU A 142 -37.18 -5.15 2.56
C GLU A 142 -37.86 -4.98 3.94
N GLN A 143 -37.10 -5.14 5.04
CA GLN A 143 -37.66 -5.12 6.39
C GLN A 143 -37.73 -3.72 7.02
N LEU A 144 -36.89 -2.80 6.56
CA LEU A 144 -36.81 -1.41 6.98
C LEU A 144 -36.83 -0.52 5.73
N PRO A 145 -38.02 -0.25 5.15
CA PRO A 145 -38.13 0.50 3.89
C PRO A 145 -37.54 1.92 3.92
N GLN A 146 -37.32 2.49 5.11
CA GLN A 146 -36.74 3.82 5.32
C GLN A 146 -35.31 3.78 5.84
N ALA A 147 -34.64 2.61 5.84
CA ALA A 147 -33.25 2.50 6.28
C ALA A 147 -32.33 3.37 5.42
N ASP A 148 -31.37 4.01 6.09
CA ASP A 148 -30.25 4.70 5.43
C ASP A 148 -29.20 3.66 5.04
N LEU A 149 -28.88 3.55 3.75
CA LEU A 149 -27.97 2.53 3.22
C LEU A 149 -26.81 3.19 2.46
N ALA A 150 -25.61 2.69 2.70
CA ALA A 150 -24.43 2.95 1.87
C ALA A 150 -24.12 1.67 1.07
N TYR A 151 -24.21 1.74 -0.25
CA TYR A 151 -24.05 0.58 -1.13
C TYR A 151 -22.58 0.35 -1.47
N ASN A 152 -22.02 -0.78 -1.04
CA ASN A 152 -20.64 -1.16 -1.37
C ASN A 152 -20.49 -1.48 -2.86
N HIS A 153 -19.50 -0.87 -3.51
CA HIS A 153 -19.22 -1.07 -4.94
C HIS A 153 -17.72 -1.19 -5.21
N ASP A 154 -17.36 -2.17 -6.06
CA ASP A 154 -15.97 -2.56 -6.34
C ASP A 154 -15.27 -1.66 -7.39
N GLY A 155 -15.83 -0.47 -7.65
CA GLY A 155 -15.35 0.45 -8.69
C GLY A 155 -15.82 0.09 -10.11
N GLY A 156 -15.43 0.93 -11.07
CA GLY A 156 -15.85 0.79 -12.46
C GLY A 156 -17.23 1.40 -12.76
N GLU A 157 -18.01 0.75 -13.62
CA GLU A 157 -19.36 1.22 -13.99
C GLU A 157 -20.37 0.83 -12.90
N LEU A 158 -21.10 1.82 -12.38
CA LEU A 158 -22.12 1.60 -11.36
C LEU A 158 -23.26 0.68 -11.85
N ASP A 159 -23.60 -0.34 -11.06
CA ASP A 159 -24.81 -1.14 -11.27
C ASP A 159 -26.07 -0.33 -10.94
N LEU A 160 -26.58 0.38 -11.94
CA LEU A 160 -27.78 1.22 -11.81
C LEU A 160 -29.03 0.42 -11.43
N ALA A 161 -29.10 -0.87 -11.78
CA ALA A 161 -30.23 -1.72 -11.39
C ALA A 161 -30.19 -2.00 -9.88
N MET A 162 -28.99 -2.23 -9.33
CA MET A 162 -28.82 -2.39 -7.88
C MET A 162 -29.08 -1.10 -7.13
N VAL A 163 -28.56 0.04 -7.63
CA VAL A 163 -28.84 1.37 -7.04
C VAL A 163 -30.35 1.63 -6.97
N HIS A 164 -31.10 1.32 -8.03
CA HIS A 164 -32.56 1.48 -8.02
C HIS A 164 -33.26 0.56 -7.01
N ARG A 165 -32.77 -0.68 -6.82
CA ARG A 165 -33.36 -1.63 -5.86
C ARG A 165 -33.07 -1.28 -4.41
N LEU A 166 -31.83 -0.89 -4.12
CA LEU A 166 -31.40 -0.53 -2.76
C LEU A 166 -31.84 0.86 -2.35
N GLN A 167 -31.98 1.79 -3.30
CA GLN A 167 -32.22 3.22 -3.04
C GLN A 167 -31.27 3.75 -1.94
N PRO A 168 -29.94 3.61 -2.11
CA PRO A 168 -28.99 4.04 -1.09
C PRO A 168 -28.96 5.57 -0.97
N SER A 169 -28.44 6.08 0.15
CA SER A 169 -28.06 7.50 0.27
C SER A 169 -26.64 7.75 -0.20
N ALA A 170 -25.78 6.73 -0.14
CA ALA A 170 -24.39 6.82 -0.52
C ALA A 170 -23.92 5.61 -1.34
N ILE A 171 -22.99 5.83 -2.25
CA ILE A 171 -22.15 4.77 -2.84
C ILE A 171 -20.86 4.69 -2.02
N ASN A 172 -20.48 3.50 -1.58
CA ASN A 172 -19.34 3.26 -0.70
C ASN A 172 -18.28 2.42 -1.43
N VAL A 173 -17.13 3.01 -1.74
CA VAL A 173 -16.08 2.34 -2.53
C VAL A 173 -14.79 2.22 -1.74
N GLU A 174 -13.96 1.23 -2.06
CA GLU A 174 -12.58 1.29 -1.59
C GLU A 174 -11.92 2.53 -2.19
N TRP A 175 -11.14 3.29 -1.41
CA TRP A 175 -10.60 4.57 -1.86
C TRP A 175 -9.70 4.46 -3.10
N VAL A 176 -9.13 3.29 -3.35
CA VAL A 176 -8.33 2.99 -4.55
C VAL A 176 -9.16 2.97 -5.82
N HIS A 177 -10.49 2.98 -5.74
CA HIS A 177 -11.38 3.08 -6.91
C HIS A 177 -11.90 4.50 -7.11
N LEU A 178 -11.52 5.47 -6.27
CA LEU A 178 -11.91 6.85 -6.44
C LEU A 178 -11.35 7.43 -7.74
N THR A 179 -12.19 8.14 -8.47
CA THR A 179 -11.84 8.90 -9.67
C THR A 179 -12.76 10.12 -9.79
N GLU A 180 -12.31 11.21 -10.43
CA GLU A 180 -13.18 12.36 -10.70
C GLU A 180 -14.46 11.98 -11.47
N PRO A 181 -14.41 11.13 -12.52
CA PRO A 181 -15.62 10.69 -13.22
C PRO A 181 -16.62 9.95 -12.32
N LEU A 182 -16.14 9.15 -11.36
CA LEU A 182 -17.00 8.45 -10.41
C LEU A 182 -17.68 9.44 -9.46
N VAL A 183 -16.93 10.39 -8.90
CA VAL A 183 -17.49 11.46 -8.04
C VAL A 183 -18.61 12.19 -8.79
N ASP A 184 -18.30 12.67 -9.99
CA ASP A 184 -19.25 13.37 -10.85
C ASP A 184 -20.50 12.54 -11.17
N GLN A 185 -20.32 11.24 -11.46
CA GLN A 185 -21.43 10.34 -11.75
C GLN A 185 -22.35 10.18 -10.53
N VAL A 186 -21.78 9.91 -9.36
CA VAL A 186 -22.53 9.71 -8.11
C VAL A 186 -23.27 10.98 -7.70
N HIS A 187 -22.60 12.14 -7.76
CA HIS A 187 -23.22 13.43 -7.47
C HIS A 187 -24.34 13.80 -8.45
N ARG A 188 -24.20 13.49 -9.75
CA ARG A 188 -25.28 13.69 -10.75
C ARG A 188 -26.52 12.84 -10.46
N MET A 189 -26.35 11.70 -9.77
CA MET A 189 -27.46 10.86 -9.31
C MET A 189 -28.10 11.37 -8.03
N GLY A 190 -27.56 12.43 -7.41
CA GLY A 190 -28.02 12.99 -6.14
C GLY A 190 -27.66 12.14 -4.93
N LEU A 191 -26.64 11.29 -5.06
CA LEU A 191 -26.13 10.41 -4.00
C LEU A 191 -24.83 11.00 -3.42
N GLU A 192 -24.51 10.60 -2.20
CA GLU A 192 -23.21 10.87 -1.59
C GLU A 192 -22.17 9.82 -2.01
N LEU A 193 -20.91 10.22 -2.14
CA LEU A 193 -19.80 9.29 -2.31
C LEU A 193 -19.07 9.10 -0.99
N ALA A 194 -18.96 7.86 -0.54
CA ALA A 194 -18.21 7.43 0.61
C ALA A 194 -16.99 6.59 0.18
N CYS A 195 -15.88 6.69 0.90
CA CYS A 195 -14.72 5.84 0.67
C CYS A 195 -14.14 5.25 1.97
N TRP A 196 -13.59 4.04 1.86
CA TRP A 196 -12.96 3.32 2.97
C TRP A 196 -11.71 2.56 2.51
N THR A 197 -10.80 2.14 3.39
CA THR A 197 -10.45 2.83 4.66
C THR A 197 -9.16 3.62 4.39
N ILE A 198 -9.15 4.93 4.71
CA ILE A 198 -7.99 5.80 4.49
C ILE A 198 -7.36 6.14 5.84
N ASN A 199 -6.08 5.83 6.02
CA ASN A 199 -5.34 6.11 7.27
C ASN A 199 -4.13 7.04 7.09
N ASP A 200 -3.85 7.41 5.84
CA ASP A 200 -2.73 8.26 5.44
C ASP A 200 -3.23 9.69 5.15
N ALA A 201 -2.49 10.71 5.58
CA ALA A 201 -2.96 12.11 5.56
C ALA A 201 -3.05 12.66 4.13
N GLU A 202 -2.17 12.20 3.26
CA GLU A 202 -2.07 12.57 1.86
C GLU A 202 -3.26 11.99 1.10
N ALA A 203 -3.53 10.69 1.27
CA ALA A 203 -4.73 10.06 0.71
C ALA A 203 -6.04 10.68 1.24
N MET A 204 -6.09 11.09 2.52
CA MET A 204 -7.24 11.82 3.07
C MET A 204 -7.43 13.18 2.40
N SER A 205 -6.37 13.99 2.31
CA SER A 205 -6.41 15.33 1.72
C SER A 205 -6.88 15.29 0.28
N LEU A 206 -6.53 14.23 -0.42
CA LEU A 206 -6.85 14.01 -1.80
C LEU A 206 -8.29 13.53 -2.03
N ALA A 207 -8.79 12.63 -1.18
CA ALA A 207 -10.21 12.31 -1.16
C ALA A 207 -11.07 13.55 -0.85
N ILE A 208 -10.58 14.43 0.04
CA ILE A 208 -11.20 15.73 0.34
C ILE A 208 -11.24 16.60 -0.93
N ASP A 209 -10.10 16.75 -1.63
CA ASP A 209 -9.98 17.60 -2.82
C ASP A 209 -10.81 17.09 -4.00
N LEU A 210 -10.96 15.77 -4.14
CA LEU A 210 -11.83 15.15 -5.15
C LEU A 210 -13.32 15.37 -4.90
N GLY A 211 -13.71 15.82 -3.71
CA GLY A 211 -15.10 16.08 -3.36
C GLY A 211 -15.85 14.85 -2.82
N VAL A 212 -15.15 13.89 -2.21
CA VAL A 212 -15.79 12.80 -1.46
C VAL A 212 -16.61 13.37 -0.29
N ASP A 213 -17.78 12.78 -0.02
CA ASP A 213 -18.71 13.25 1.02
C ASP A 213 -18.48 12.58 2.39
N ARG A 214 -18.04 11.32 2.39
CA ARG A 214 -17.73 10.54 3.62
C ARG A 214 -16.39 9.82 3.52
N ILE A 215 -15.55 9.96 4.55
CA ILE A 215 -14.27 9.24 4.62
C ILE A 215 -14.26 8.36 5.87
N THR A 216 -14.09 7.07 5.65
CA THR A 216 -13.90 6.05 6.69
C THR A 216 -12.42 5.88 7.01
N THR A 217 -12.08 5.95 8.30
CA THR A 217 -10.69 5.94 8.78
C THR A 217 -10.59 5.32 10.18
N ASP A 218 -9.46 4.67 10.45
CA ASP A 218 -9.03 4.26 11.80
C ASP A 218 -8.48 5.44 12.61
N ARG A 219 -8.24 6.60 11.97
CA ARG A 219 -7.62 7.82 12.53
C ARG A 219 -8.55 9.04 12.48
N PRO A 220 -9.72 9.03 13.13
CA PRO A 220 -10.70 10.12 13.03
C PRO A 220 -10.16 11.49 13.49
N ARG A 221 -9.25 11.51 14.48
CA ARG A 221 -8.60 12.75 14.93
C ARG A 221 -7.75 13.40 13.85
N LEU A 222 -7.03 12.61 13.05
CA LEU A 222 -6.20 13.11 11.96
C LEU A 222 -7.07 13.76 10.90
N LEU A 223 -8.11 13.04 10.44
CA LEU A 223 -9.04 13.57 9.44
C LEU A 223 -9.73 14.86 9.92
N ARG A 224 -10.19 14.91 11.18
CA ARG A 224 -10.85 16.12 11.71
C ARG A 224 -9.90 17.33 11.77
N ARG A 225 -8.60 17.12 12.02
CA ARG A 225 -7.60 18.19 11.95
C ARG A 225 -7.40 18.69 10.53
N LEU A 226 -7.29 17.79 9.54
CA LEU A 226 -7.19 18.16 8.12
C LEU A 226 -8.37 19.02 7.68
N LEU A 227 -9.60 18.64 8.06
CA LEU A 227 -10.83 19.38 7.73
C LEU A 227 -10.94 20.77 8.37
N THR A 228 -10.24 21.01 9.49
CA THR A 228 -10.34 22.29 10.23
C THR A 228 -9.22 23.27 9.89
N GLY A 229 -8.32 22.93 8.96
CA GLY A 229 -7.24 23.81 8.50
C GLY A 229 -6.21 24.18 9.57
N GLY A 230 -6.25 23.50 10.72
CA GLY A 230 -5.33 23.72 11.81
C GLY A 230 -4.00 23.04 11.50
N THR A 231 -3.03 23.80 11.01
CA THR A 231 -1.64 23.40 10.68
C THR A 231 -1.50 22.56 9.40
N SER A 232 -0.48 22.88 8.59
CA SER A 232 -0.08 22.04 7.46
C SER A 232 0.11 20.58 7.94
N PRO A 233 -0.27 19.57 7.15
CA PRO A 233 -0.08 18.14 7.46
C PRO A 233 1.30 17.80 8.04
N LEU A 234 2.31 18.59 7.64
CA LEU A 234 3.72 18.50 8.04
C LEU A 234 4.02 18.76 9.53
N ALA A 235 3.16 19.48 10.27
CA ALA A 235 3.52 20.02 11.60
C ALA A 235 2.91 19.28 12.80
N LEU A 236 1.88 18.46 12.60
CA LEU A 236 1.02 17.96 13.69
C LEU A 236 1.23 16.49 14.06
N ALA A 237 1.97 15.74 13.26
CA ALA A 237 2.10 14.32 13.49
C ALA A 237 3.20 14.00 14.51
N GLY A 238 4.25 14.80 14.69
CA GLY A 238 5.42 14.40 15.51
C GLY A 238 6.14 13.12 15.00
N LEU A 239 5.46 12.36 14.14
CA LEU A 239 5.95 11.68 12.97
C LEU A 239 6.32 12.77 11.98
N GLU A 240 7.61 13.03 11.82
CA GLU A 240 8.10 13.67 10.61
C GLU A 240 7.46 12.94 9.42
N THR A 241 7.13 13.65 8.35
CA THR A 241 6.79 13.02 7.07
C THR A 241 7.75 11.87 6.83
N HIS A 242 7.23 10.65 6.90
CA HIS A 242 7.98 9.43 6.67
C HIS A 242 8.26 9.34 5.16
N GLY A 243 9.20 10.18 4.73
CA GLY A 243 10.00 10.11 3.52
C GLY A 243 9.52 10.84 2.30
N PHE A 244 8.36 11.52 2.35
CA PHE A 244 7.84 12.24 1.19
C PHE A 244 7.73 13.76 1.44
N ALA A 245 8.74 14.53 1.02
CA ALA A 245 8.78 15.99 1.18
C ALA A 245 7.81 16.67 0.19
N THR A 246 6.77 17.32 0.69
CA THR A 246 5.74 17.97 -0.14
C THR A 246 6.12 19.42 -0.49
N GLN A 247 6.68 19.62 -1.68
CA GLN A 247 6.43 20.84 -2.47
C GLN A 247 5.59 20.43 -3.69
N ALA A 248 4.32 20.86 -3.71
CA ALA A 248 3.21 20.44 -4.58
C ALA A 248 2.57 19.10 -4.21
N GLY A 249 1.25 19.11 -3.99
CA GLY A 249 0.46 17.96 -3.53
C GLY A 249 0.52 16.77 -4.49
N ILE A 250 0.61 15.57 -3.91
CA ILE A 250 0.61 14.29 -4.62
C ILE A 250 -0.78 14.08 -5.25
N SER A 251 -0.85 13.68 -6.53
CA SER A 251 -2.13 13.34 -7.19
C SER A 251 -2.71 12.03 -6.69
N LEU A 252 -4.03 11.79 -6.86
CA LEU A 252 -4.66 10.51 -6.46
C LEU A 252 -4.07 9.34 -7.20
N GLU A 253 -3.77 9.55 -8.46
CA GLU A 253 -3.05 8.58 -9.25
C GLU A 253 -1.71 8.20 -8.61
N ALA A 254 -0.88 9.19 -8.26
CA ALA A 254 0.41 8.93 -7.63
C ALA A 254 0.27 8.23 -6.27
N ALA A 255 -0.70 8.63 -5.43
CA ALA A 255 -0.97 7.95 -4.17
C ALA A 255 -1.40 6.49 -4.36
N ARG A 256 -2.23 6.20 -5.38
CA ARG A 256 -2.64 4.84 -5.74
C ARG A 256 -1.46 4.02 -6.23
N TRP A 257 -0.61 4.57 -7.09
CA TRP A 257 0.59 3.90 -7.59
C TRP A 257 1.54 3.53 -6.44
N ILE A 258 1.80 4.47 -5.53
CA ILE A 258 2.66 4.26 -4.35
C ILE A 258 2.10 3.17 -3.44
N ARG A 259 0.78 3.17 -3.18
CA ARG A 259 0.13 2.13 -2.37
C ARG A 259 0.27 0.76 -3.04
N VAL A 260 -0.13 0.63 -4.31
CA VAL A 260 -0.05 -0.65 -5.03
C VAL A 260 1.39 -1.19 -5.02
N ALA A 261 2.38 -0.33 -5.26
CA ALA A 261 3.79 -0.73 -5.23
C ALA A 261 4.28 -1.17 -3.84
N ARG A 262 3.78 -0.54 -2.77
CA ARG A 262 4.07 -0.90 -1.38
C ARG A 262 3.42 -2.22 -0.99
N ASP A 263 2.13 -2.37 -1.26
CA ASP A 263 1.34 -3.54 -0.89
C ASP A 263 1.88 -4.80 -1.58
N LEU A 264 2.22 -4.69 -2.87
CA LEU A 264 2.88 -5.76 -3.63
C LEU A 264 4.25 -6.13 -3.03
N ALA A 265 5.08 -5.15 -2.68
CA ALA A 265 6.38 -5.44 -2.07
C ALA A 265 6.26 -6.12 -0.69
N GLN A 266 5.32 -5.69 0.14
CA GLN A 266 5.04 -6.31 1.44
C GLN A 266 4.54 -7.75 1.27
N TRP A 267 3.62 -7.96 0.33
CA TRP A 267 3.13 -9.29 -0.02
C TRP A 267 4.27 -10.19 -0.51
N THR A 268 5.10 -9.72 -1.45
CA THR A 268 6.23 -10.50 -2.00
C THR A 268 7.20 -10.91 -0.90
N ASN A 269 7.53 -9.99 0.01
CA ASN A 269 8.34 -10.31 1.19
C ASN A 269 7.74 -11.44 2.03
N ALA A 270 6.43 -11.39 2.32
CA ALA A 270 5.75 -12.42 3.09
C ALA A 270 5.67 -13.77 2.34
N PHE A 271 5.35 -13.72 1.05
CA PHE A 271 5.23 -14.87 0.19
C PHE A 271 6.58 -15.59 0.01
N THR A 272 7.61 -14.90 -0.49
CA THR A 272 8.92 -15.50 -0.79
C THR A 272 9.60 -16.10 0.44
N ARG A 273 9.37 -15.58 1.65
CA ARG A 273 9.90 -16.18 2.90
C ARG A 273 9.28 -17.54 3.26
N THR A 274 8.05 -17.79 2.82
CA THR A 274 7.27 -18.96 3.22
C THR A 274 7.00 -19.92 2.06
N ALA A 275 7.16 -19.45 0.83
CA ALA A 275 6.98 -20.23 -0.37
C ALA A 275 8.01 -21.38 -0.40
N PRO A 276 7.57 -22.62 -0.73
CA PRO A 276 8.51 -23.67 -1.04
C PRO A 276 9.27 -23.29 -2.31
N MET A 277 10.57 -23.60 -2.37
CA MET A 277 11.41 -23.33 -3.55
C MET A 277 10.91 -23.96 -4.86
N GLY A 278 10.02 -24.96 -4.77
CA GLY A 278 9.40 -25.59 -5.94
C GLY A 278 10.43 -26.27 -6.86
N ASN A 279 10.06 -26.43 -8.14
CA ASN A 279 10.98 -26.87 -9.18
C ASN A 279 11.85 -25.72 -9.67
N ILE A 280 13.16 -25.97 -9.84
CA ILE A 280 14.10 -25.03 -10.44
C ILE A 280 14.25 -25.39 -11.92
N GLY A 281 13.82 -24.49 -12.79
CA GLY A 281 13.99 -24.57 -14.24
C GLY A 281 15.21 -23.77 -14.72
N SER A 282 15.61 -24.00 -15.98
CA SER A 282 16.57 -23.14 -16.69
C SER A 282 15.93 -22.53 -17.93
N LYS A 283 16.11 -21.22 -18.15
CA LYS A 283 15.63 -20.49 -19.34
C LYS A 283 16.61 -20.68 -20.51
N ALA A 284 17.42 -19.66 -20.85
CA ALA A 284 18.28 -19.70 -22.03
C ALA A 284 19.53 -20.59 -21.86
N HIS A 285 20.02 -20.74 -20.63
CA HIS A 285 21.18 -21.58 -20.30
C HIS A 285 21.21 -21.99 -18.81
N ALA A 286 22.09 -22.91 -18.43
CA ALA A 286 22.13 -23.49 -17.06
C ALA A 286 22.38 -22.48 -15.91
N ALA A 287 22.84 -21.26 -16.23
CA ALA A 287 23.03 -20.17 -15.27
C ALA A 287 21.88 -19.14 -15.27
N ASP A 288 20.83 -19.37 -16.07
CA ASP A 288 19.65 -18.52 -16.21
C ASP A 288 18.47 -19.33 -15.70
N LEU A 289 18.16 -19.15 -14.42
CA LEU A 289 17.23 -19.99 -13.66
C LEU A 289 15.88 -19.31 -13.52
N VAL A 290 14.83 -20.10 -13.37
CA VAL A 290 13.49 -19.64 -13.01
C VAL A 290 12.90 -20.58 -11.97
N THR A 291 12.22 -20.05 -10.98
CA THR A 291 11.53 -20.83 -9.94
C THR A 291 10.02 -20.60 -10.00
N GLU A 292 9.27 -21.43 -9.28
CA GLU A 292 7.82 -21.23 -9.11
C GLU A 292 7.50 -19.92 -8.37
N VAL A 293 8.46 -19.38 -7.61
CA VAL A 293 8.33 -18.08 -6.94
C VAL A 293 8.28 -16.95 -7.96
N ASP A 294 9.14 -16.96 -8.97
CA ASP A 294 9.19 -15.94 -10.02
C ASP A 294 7.83 -15.83 -10.73
N LEU A 295 7.29 -16.97 -11.16
CA LEU A 295 5.99 -17.04 -11.86
C LEU A 295 4.81 -16.64 -10.97
N ALA A 296 4.83 -17.03 -9.69
CA ALA A 296 3.77 -16.70 -8.75
C ALA A 296 3.75 -15.20 -8.39
N VAL A 297 4.92 -14.61 -8.16
CA VAL A 297 5.05 -13.17 -7.90
C VAL A 297 4.63 -12.37 -9.12
N GLU A 298 5.11 -12.72 -10.32
CA GLU A 298 4.72 -12.01 -11.54
C GLU A 298 3.24 -12.14 -11.86
N GLY A 299 2.65 -13.32 -11.66
CA GLY A 299 1.21 -13.53 -11.82
C GLY A 299 0.39 -12.62 -10.90
N HIS A 300 0.73 -12.60 -9.61
CA HIS A 300 0.01 -11.78 -8.63
C HIS A 300 0.15 -10.28 -8.89
N VAL A 301 1.36 -9.80 -9.22
CA VAL A 301 1.60 -8.39 -9.57
C VAL A 301 0.74 -7.98 -10.77
N ARG A 302 0.66 -8.82 -11.81
CA ARG A 302 -0.17 -8.54 -13.00
C ARG A 302 -1.66 -8.48 -12.67
N GLU A 303 -2.15 -9.40 -11.85
CA GLU A 303 -3.54 -9.42 -11.39
C GLU A 303 -3.89 -8.12 -10.63
N VAL A 304 -3.09 -7.76 -9.62
CA VAL A 304 -3.31 -6.55 -8.81
C VAL A 304 -3.24 -5.29 -9.65
N ILE A 305 -2.29 -5.17 -10.58
CA ILE A 305 -2.18 -4.00 -11.46
C ILE A 305 -3.39 -3.93 -12.41
N ALA A 306 -3.84 -5.05 -12.96
CA ALA A 306 -5.00 -5.08 -13.84
C ALA A 306 -6.29 -4.68 -13.11
N GLU A 307 -6.50 -5.21 -11.91
CA GLU A 307 -7.65 -4.89 -11.05
C GLU A 307 -7.62 -3.43 -10.58
N ALA A 308 -6.47 -2.95 -10.11
CA ALA A 308 -6.33 -1.59 -9.60
C ALA A 308 -6.52 -0.54 -10.70
N PHE A 309 -6.12 -0.82 -11.95
CA PHE A 309 -6.06 0.20 -13.00
C PHE A 309 -6.89 -0.12 -14.25
N GLY A 310 -7.82 -1.07 -14.19
CA GLY A 310 -8.80 -1.34 -15.26
C GLY A 310 -8.19 -1.66 -16.63
N GLY A 311 -6.94 -2.15 -16.66
CA GLY A 311 -6.19 -2.42 -17.90
C GLY A 311 -5.59 -1.20 -18.60
N GLU A 312 -5.64 0.01 -18.02
CA GLU A 312 -5.00 1.21 -18.57
C GLU A 312 -3.47 1.17 -18.43
N HIS A 313 -2.99 0.55 -17.37
CA HIS A 313 -1.58 0.31 -17.11
C HIS A 313 -1.07 -0.95 -17.81
N LEU A 314 0.16 -0.90 -18.30
CA LEU A 314 0.88 -2.02 -18.92
C LEU A 314 1.85 -2.65 -17.93
N VAL A 315 2.19 -3.93 -18.14
CA VAL A 315 3.22 -4.64 -17.36
C VAL A 315 4.20 -5.32 -18.30
N VAL A 316 5.48 -5.00 -18.13
CA VAL A 316 6.63 -5.63 -18.78
C VAL A 316 7.42 -6.36 -17.70
N GLY A 317 7.27 -7.68 -17.65
CA GLY A 317 7.91 -8.53 -16.65
C GLY A 317 8.98 -9.44 -17.24
N GLU A 318 9.89 -9.92 -16.40
CA GLU A 318 10.98 -10.80 -16.81
C GLU A 318 10.48 -12.15 -17.38
N GLU A 319 9.48 -12.77 -16.74
CA GLU A 319 9.05 -14.14 -17.08
C GLU A 319 7.95 -14.17 -18.14
N MET A 320 6.95 -13.30 -18.01
CA MET A 320 5.78 -13.31 -18.91
C MET A 320 5.86 -12.21 -19.98
N GLY A 321 6.95 -11.43 -20.01
CA GLY A 321 7.21 -10.43 -21.05
C GLY A 321 6.26 -9.24 -21.01
N GLY A 322 5.94 -8.68 -22.17
CA GLY A 322 5.07 -7.51 -22.30
C GLY A 322 5.61 -6.51 -23.30
N SER A 323 4.84 -5.44 -23.54
CA SER A 323 5.24 -4.37 -24.46
C SER A 323 4.88 -3.01 -23.88
N THR A 324 5.74 -2.03 -24.13
CA THR A 324 5.48 -0.62 -23.83
C THR A 324 4.59 0.00 -24.91
N GLN A 325 3.91 1.09 -24.56
CA GLN A 325 3.19 1.94 -25.51
C GLN A 325 3.33 3.40 -25.06
N ASP A 326 3.64 4.29 -26.02
CA ASP A 326 3.76 5.73 -25.76
C ASP A 326 2.48 6.29 -25.11
N GLY A 327 2.67 7.15 -24.11
CA GLY A 327 1.62 7.79 -23.32
C GLY A 327 0.93 6.87 -22.32
N ARG A 328 1.30 5.58 -22.22
CA ARG A 328 0.69 4.64 -21.27
C ARG A 328 1.62 4.34 -20.10
N PRO A 329 1.11 4.45 -18.86
CA PRO A 329 1.85 4.01 -17.68
C PRO A 329 2.26 2.54 -17.79
N THR A 330 3.55 2.25 -17.62
CA THR A 330 4.11 0.91 -17.77
C THR A 330 4.89 0.52 -16.52
N TRP A 331 4.49 -0.60 -15.91
CA TRP A 331 5.19 -1.23 -14.80
C TRP A 331 6.24 -2.21 -15.33
N TYR A 332 7.48 -2.03 -14.90
CA TYR A 332 8.59 -2.94 -15.12
C TYR A 332 8.77 -3.80 -13.87
N LEU A 333 8.83 -5.12 -14.04
CA LEU A 333 8.86 -6.08 -12.94
C LEU A 333 9.93 -7.14 -13.14
N ASP A 334 10.89 -7.19 -12.22
CA ASP A 334 11.67 -8.39 -11.94
C ASP A 334 11.08 -9.05 -10.69
N PRO A 335 10.42 -10.22 -10.81
CA PRO A 335 9.79 -10.88 -9.68
C PRO A 335 10.80 -11.41 -8.65
N VAL A 336 12.01 -11.81 -9.10
CA VAL A 336 13.12 -12.27 -8.25
C VAL A 336 14.46 -11.95 -8.90
N ASP A 337 14.98 -10.77 -8.62
CA ASP A 337 16.37 -10.46 -8.92
C ASP A 337 17.30 -11.25 -7.99
N GLY A 338 18.28 -11.92 -8.60
CA GLY A 338 19.14 -12.87 -7.93
C GLY A 338 18.54 -14.27 -7.81
N THR A 339 17.79 -14.76 -8.82
CA THR A 339 17.25 -16.13 -8.84
C THR A 339 18.29 -17.22 -8.53
N THR A 340 19.54 -17.03 -8.95
CA THR A 340 20.66 -17.94 -8.58
C THR A 340 20.93 -17.94 -7.07
N ASN A 341 20.86 -16.78 -6.42
CA ASN A 341 20.99 -16.67 -4.97
C ASN A 341 19.81 -17.35 -4.27
N LEU A 342 18.58 -17.13 -4.76
CA LEU A 342 17.38 -17.78 -4.22
C LEU A 342 17.51 -19.30 -4.29
N ALA A 343 17.88 -19.84 -5.46
CA ALA A 343 18.08 -21.27 -5.71
C ALA A 343 19.13 -21.92 -4.80
N ASN A 344 20.12 -21.15 -4.34
CA ASN A 344 21.19 -21.63 -3.46
C ASN A 344 20.99 -21.24 -1.99
N GLY A 345 19.87 -20.60 -1.64
CA GLY A 345 19.58 -20.16 -0.28
C GLY A 345 20.48 -19.02 0.23
N LEU A 346 21.14 -18.27 -0.66
CA LEU A 346 21.87 -17.08 -0.29
C LEU A 346 20.86 -15.92 -0.05
N PRO A 347 20.86 -15.26 1.12
CA PRO A 347 19.85 -14.28 1.50
C PRO A 347 20.08 -12.90 0.85
N TRP A 348 20.34 -12.89 -0.46
CA TRP A 348 20.63 -11.68 -1.24
C TRP A 348 19.79 -11.68 -2.54
N THR A 349 18.50 -11.47 -2.37
CA THR A 349 17.51 -11.46 -3.46
C THR A 349 16.49 -10.36 -3.22
N SER A 350 15.85 -9.91 -4.30
CA SER A 350 14.81 -8.89 -4.22
C SER A 350 13.77 -9.02 -5.32
N MET A 351 12.61 -8.43 -5.12
CA MET A 351 11.72 -8.05 -6.22
C MET A 351 12.01 -6.60 -6.60
N SER A 352 12.03 -6.29 -7.90
CA SER A 352 12.14 -4.94 -8.45
C SER A 352 10.85 -4.57 -9.16
N LEU A 353 10.16 -3.53 -8.71
CA LEU A 353 8.93 -3.03 -9.36
C LEU A 353 9.01 -1.53 -9.57
N ALA A 354 8.95 -1.08 -10.82
CA ALA A 354 9.01 0.32 -11.17
C ALA A 354 7.89 0.73 -12.13
N LEU A 355 7.24 1.86 -11.88
CA LEU A 355 6.34 2.49 -12.82
C LEU A 355 7.09 3.57 -13.62
N ALA A 356 6.94 3.56 -14.94
CA ALA A 356 7.37 4.64 -15.81
C ALA A 356 6.27 5.11 -16.75
N ILE A 357 6.34 6.39 -17.13
CA ILE A 357 5.46 7.01 -18.14
C ILE A 357 6.39 7.70 -19.13
N ASP A 358 6.31 7.41 -20.43
CA ASP A 358 7.15 8.03 -21.47
C ASP A 358 8.66 8.02 -21.19
N GLY A 359 9.17 6.90 -20.64
CA GLY A 359 10.60 6.73 -20.31
C GLY A 359 11.03 7.43 -19.03
N GLU A 360 10.08 7.98 -18.28
CA GLU A 360 10.32 8.66 -17.01
C GLU A 360 9.88 7.78 -15.83
N ALA A 361 10.81 7.44 -14.94
CA ALA A 361 10.51 6.70 -13.71
C ALA A 361 9.67 7.56 -12.75
N VAL A 362 8.59 7.01 -12.21
CA VAL A 362 7.63 7.74 -11.37
C VAL A 362 7.48 7.12 -9.99
N VAL A 363 7.38 5.79 -9.89
CA VAL A 363 7.31 5.05 -8.63
C VAL A 363 8.26 3.87 -8.70
N GLY A 364 8.97 3.58 -7.60
CA GLY A 364 9.90 2.46 -7.50
C GLY A 364 9.73 1.78 -6.15
N SER A 365 9.64 0.45 -6.15
CA SER A 365 9.52 -0.38 -4.96
C SER A 365 10.44 -1.59 -5.08
N VAL A 366 11.22 -1.84 -4.04
CA VAL A 366 12.12 -2.99 -3.96
C VAL A 366 11.83 -3.76 -2.68
N ALA A 367 11.43 -5.02 -2.82
CA ALA A 367 11.18 -5.92 -1.70
C ALA A 367 12.40 -6.80 -1.49
N GLN A 368 12.95 -6.88 -0.27
CA GLN A 368 14.05 -7.78 0.07
C GLN A 368 13.58 -8.85 1.07
N PRO A 369 13.20 -10.07 0.61
CA PRO A 369 12.49 -11.03 1.44
C PRO A 369 13.24 -11.49 2.69
N ALA A 370 14.55 -11.69 2.58
CA ALA A 370 15.37 -12.26 3.65
C ALA A 370 15.43 -11.39 4.91
N MET A 371 15.49 -10.06 4.75
CA MET A 371 15.46 -9.12 5.88
C MET A 371 14.06 -8.54 6.11
N GLY A 372 13.16 -8.68 5.13
CA GLY A 372 11.81 -8.13 5.18
C GLY A 372 11.74 -6.64 4.90
N HIS A 373 12.82 -6.06 4.38
CA HIS A 373 12.91 -4.67 4.00
C HIS A 373 12.05 -4.36 2.77
N VAL A 374 11.38 -3.22 2.78
CA VAL A 374 10.71 -2.62 1.64
C VAL A 374 11.29 -1.22 1.42
N PHE A 375 11.95 -1.05 0.28
CA PHE A 375 12.34 0.26 -0.20
C PHE A 375 11.24 0.81 -1.10
N LEU A 376 10.93 2.09 -0.97
CA LEU A 376 9.89 2.74 -1.77
C LEU A 376 10.26 4.17 -2.06
N ALA A 377 10.09 4.60 -3.30
CA ALA A 377 10.29 5.97 -3.73
C ALA A 377 9.25 6.39 -4.77
N ALA A 378 9.03 7.69 -4.83
CA ALA A 378 8.21 8.32 -5.85
C ALA A 378 8.83 9.64 -6.25
N ARG A 379 8.78 9.94 -7.55
CA ARG A 379 9.50 11.06 -8.14
C ARG A 379 9.16 12.39 -7.48
N GLY A 380 10.19 13.10 -7.04
CA GLY A 380 10.09 14.41 -6.40
C GLY A 380 9.53 14.37 -4.98
N LEU A 381 9.25 13.17 -4.45
CA LEU A 381 8.74 13.00 -3.11
C LEU A 381 9.86 12.54 -2.17
N GLY A 382 10.83 11.75 -2.62
CA GLY A 382 11.85 11.16 -1.76
C GLY A 382 11.78 9.63 -1.72
N ALA A 383 12.54 9.03 -0.82
CA ALA A 383 12.66 7.59 -0.69
C ALA A 383 12.57 7.15 0.77
N THR A 384 12.09 5.93 0.99
CA THR A 384 11.95 5.30 2.31
C THR A 384 12.51 3.89 2.34
N LEU A 385 12.92 3.46 3.52
CA LEU A 385 13.19 2.07 3.89
C LEU A 385 12.29 1.72 5.08
N ASP A 386 11.36 0.78 4.89
CA ASP A 386 10.37 0.39 5.91
C ASP A 386 9.54 1.56 6.45
N GLY A 387 9.32 2.57 5.60
CA GLY A 387 8.64 3.81 5.95
C GLY A 387 9.58 4.89 6.48
N GLU A 388 10.78 4.58 6.95
CA GLU A 388 11.71 5.60 7.43
C GLU A 388 12.36 6.34 6.24
N PRO A 389 12.43 7.69 6.25
CA PRO A 389 13.11 8.46 5.20
C PRO A 389 14.56 8.03 4.98
N LEU A 390 14.98 7.99 3.72
CA LEU A 390 16.39 7.80 3.35
C LEU A 390 17.03 9.14 3.00
N GLU A 391 18.18 9.41 3.61
CA GLU A 391 19.01 10.57 3.30
C GLU A 391 20.49 10.16 3.23
N LEU A 392 21.15 10.51 2.13
CA LEU A 392 22.55 10.16 1.91
C LEU A 392 23.52 11.25 2.37
N SER A 393 24.55 10.80 3.08
CA SER A 393 25.69 11.66 3.44
C SER A 393 26.70 11.73 2.30
N PRO A 394 27.29 12.92 2.03
CA PRO A 394 28.34 13.06 1.04
C PRO A 394 29.60 12.24 1.35
N VAL A 395 30.22 11.72 0.30
CA VAL A 395 31.48 10.97 0.35
C VAL A 395 32.61 11.81 -0.22
N GLN A 396 33.69 11.97 0.57
CA GLN A 396 34.88 12.75 0.17
C GLN A 396 35.99 11.89 -0.45
N ALA A 397 35.98 10.58 -0.22
CA ALA A 397 36.97 9.63 -0.74
C ALA A 397 36.42 8.20 -0.76
N LEU A 398 36.88 7.40 -1.73
CA LEU A 398 36.52 5.98 -1.86
C LEU A 398 37.33 5.07 -0.91
N ALA A 399 38.47 5.54 -0.41
CA ALA A 399 39.32 4.78 0.50
C ALA A 399 38.56 4.37 1.78
N GLY A 400 38.61 3.07 2.11
CA GLY A 400 37.89 2.51 3.26
C GLY A 400 36.38 2.36 3.06
N ARG A 401 35.87 2.63 1.85
CA ARG A 401 34.46 2.41 1.48
C ARG A 401 34.28 1.09 0.74
N THR A 402 33.02 0.74 0.54
CA THR A 402 32.61 -0.40 -0.28
C THR A 402 31.99 0.09 -1.58
N LEU A 403 32.35 -0.55 -2.69
CA LEU A 403 31.70 -0.40 -3.99
C LEU A 403 30.99 -1.70 -4.35
N LEU A 404 29.74 -1.61 -4.79
CA LEU A 404 28.95 -2.76 -5.23
C LEU A 404 28.96 -2.82 -6.76
N THR A 405 29.09 -4.03 -7.32
CA THR A 405 29.01 -4.24 -8.77
C THR A 405 28.50 -5.65 -9.06
N GLU A 406 27.99 -5.89 -10.26
CA GLU A 406 27.56 -7.23 -10.66
C GLU A 406 28.33 -7.78 -11.87
N LEU A 407 28.21 -9.09 -12.07
CA LEU A 407 28.64 -9.80 -13.28
C LEU A 407 27.64 -9.60 -14.43
N ASP A 408 28.07 -9.84 -15.66
CA ASP A 408 27.19 -10.01 -16.82
C ASP A 408 26.74 -11.48 -16.87
N ALA A 409 25.64 -11.77 -16.18
CA ALA A 409 25.22 -13.11 -15.80
C ALA A 409 26.33 -13.86 -15.03
N HIS A 410 26.98 -14.85 -15.65
CA HIS A 410 28.08 -15.61 -15.05
C HIS A 410 29.48 -15.11 -15.47
N ARG A 411 29.56 -14.07 -16.32
CA ARG A 411 30.82 -13.59 -16.89
C ARG A 411 31.21 -12.22 -16.34
N ARG A 412 32.50 -11.93 -16.33
CA ARG A 412 32.98 -10.55 -16.12
C ARG A 412 32.64 -9.73 -17.35
N TRP A 413 32.18 -8.49 -17.15
CA TRP A 413 31.96 -7.56 -18.25
C TRP A 413 33.29 -6.95 -18.76
N PRO A 414 33.35 -6.48 -20.01
CA PRO A 414 34.57 -5.91 -20.57
C PRO A 414 35.11 -4.75 -19.73
N GLY A 415 36.35 -4.88 -19.24
CA GLY A 415 37.01 -3.87 -18.40
C GLY A 415 36.86 -4.08 -16.88
N MET A 416 36.09 -5.07 -16.43
CA MET A 416 35.86 -5.33 -15.00
C MET A 416 37.16 -5.56 -14.22
N ASP A 417 38.11 -6.31 -14.79
CA ASP A 417 39.38 -6.59 -14.13
C ASP A 417 40.17 -5.30 -13.85
N GLY A 418 40.27 -4.42 -14.85
CA GLY A 418 40.92 -3.11 -14.70
C GLY A 418 40.19 -2.21 -13.70
N PHE A 419 38.85 -2.26 -13.66
CA PHE A 419 38.06 -1.53 -12.68
C PHE A 419 38.30 -2.05 -11.25
N LEU A 420 38.34 -3.37 -11.05
CA LEU A 420 38.63 -3.98 -9.75
C LEU A 420 40.06 -3.66 -9.28
N ASP A 421 41.03 -3.68 -10.19
CA ASP A 421 42.42 -3.29 -9.89
C ASP A 421 42.50 -1.80 -9.50
N ALA A 422 41.76 -0.92 -10.19
CA ALA A 422 41.70 0.50 -9.89
C ALA A 422 41.04 0.77 -8.52
N LEU A 423 39.98 0.05 -8.18
CA LEU A 423 39.36 0.12 -6.84
C LEU A 423 40.31 -0.34 -5.73
N ALA A 424 41.04 -1.43 -5.97
CA ALA A 424 42.03 -1.94 -5.02
C ALA A 424 43.15 -0.91 -4.78
N ALA A 425 43.60 -0.22 -5.83
CA ALA A 425 44.59 0.86 -5.74
C ALA A 425 44.08 2.06 -4.92
N GLU A 426 42.77 2.36 -4.98
CA GLU A 426 42.11 3.40 -4.18
C GLU A 426 41.71 2.93 -2.77
N HIS A 427 42.13 1.74 -2.35
CA HIS A 427 41.71 1.12 -1.07
C HIS A 427 40.18 1.05 -0.91
N CYS A 428 39.45 0.91 -2.02
CA CYS A 428 38.01 0.73 -2.06
C CYS A 428 37.68 -0.76 -2.22
N THR A 429 36.84 -1.31 -1.35
CA THR A 429 36.57 -2.76 -1.35
C THR A 429 35.38 -3.07 -2.25
N ALA A 430 35.57 -3.93 -3.25
CA ALA A 430 34.47 -4.38 -4.11
C ALA A 430 33.59 -5.47 -3.44
N ARG A 431 32.31 -5.49 -3.79
CA ARG A 431 31.33 -6.56 -3.51
C ARG A 431 30.61 -6.93 -4.79
N ILE A 432 30.43 -8.24 -5.00
CA ILE A 432 29.65 -8.83 -6.09
C ILE A 432 28.71 -9.81 -5.42
N MET A 433 27.44 -9.44 -5.29
CA MET A 433 26.50 -10.11 -4.40
C MET A 433 25.41 -10.88 -5.15
N GLY A 434 25.23 -10.64 -6.46
CA GLY A 434 24.36 -11.42 -7.32
C GLY A 434 22.92 -10.89 -7.44
N SER A 435 22.70 -9.61 -7.13
CA SER A 435 21.42 -8.91 -7.39
C SER A 435 21.71 -7.48 -7.82
N GLY A 436 21.41 -7.17 -9.08
CA GLY A 436 21.63 -5.84 -9.67
C GLY A 436 20.78 -4.78 -8.99
N THR A 437 19.53 -5.13 -8.67
CA THR A 437 18.57 -4.30 -7.94
C THR A 437 19.11 -3.91 -6.58
N LEU A 438 19.57 -4.86 -5.75
CA LEU A 438 20.13 -4.56 -4.43
C LEU A 438 21.48 -3.86 -4.51
N THR A 439 22.27 -4.13 -5.55
CA THR A 439 23.53 -3.41 -5.80
C THR A 439 23.30 -1.90 -5.96
N LEU A 440 22.23 -1.49 -6.64
CA LEU A 440 21.88 -0.08 -6.82
C LEU A 440 21.10 0.48 -5.62
N THR A 441 20.07 -0.24 -5.17
CA THR A 441 19.19 0.18 -4.05
C THR A 441 19.97 0.29 -2.74
N GLY A 442 20.95 -0.59 -2.50
CA GLY A 442 21.78 -0.57 -1.31
C GLY A 442 22.58 0.73 -1.13
N ILE A 443 22.81 1.48 -2.21
CA ILE A 443 23.45 2.80 -2.10
C ILE A 443 22.52 3.79 -1.42
N ALA A 444 21.22 3.74 -1.69
CA ALA A 444 20.20 4.53 -0.98
C ALA A 444 20.18 4.25 0.53
N ALA A 445 20.48 2.99 0.91
CA ALA A 445 20.58 2.56 2.30
C ALA A 445 21.95 2.88 2.95
N GLY A 446 22.89 3.49 2.23
CA GLY A 446 24.24 3.77 2.70
C GLY A 446 25.14 2.53 2.83
N TRP A 447 24.79 1.39 2.22
CA TRP A 447 25.58 0.15 2.30
C TRP A 447 26.90 0.23 1.53
N GLY A 448 27.01 1.17 0.59
CA GLY A 448 28.21 1.42 -0.20
C GLY A 448 28.33 2.89 -0.61
N ALA A 449 29.51 3.29 -1.07
CA ALA A 449 29.73 4.62 -1.64
C ALA A 449 29.21 4.71 -3.09
N ALA A 450 29.20 3.60 -3.82
CA ALA A 450 28.64 3.52 -5.16
C ALA A 450 28.30 2.09 -5.56
N GLY A 451 27.37 1.97 -6.52
CA GLY A 451 26.93 0.76 -7.18
C GLY A 451 27.09 0.92 -8.69
N VAL A 452 27.64 -0.09 -9.37
CA VAL A 452 27.84 -0.09 -10.82
C VAL A 452 27.24 -1.34 -11.44
N VAL A 453 26.37 -1.17 -12.43
CA VAL A 453 25.93 -2.27 -13.31
C VAL A 453 26.31 -1.93 -14.74
N HIS A 454 26.94 -2.87 -15.45
CA HIS A 454 27.48 -2.63 -16.78
C HIS A 454 26.40 -2.56 -17.87
N ARG A 455 25.27 -3.24 -17.65
CA ARG A 455 24.13 -3.26 -18.56
C ARG A 455 22.88 -2.88 -17.78
N PHE A 456 22.27 -1.78 -18.17
CA PHE A 456 20.99 -1.34 -17.64
C PHE A 456 19.86 -2.11 -18.33
N ASN A 457 18.89 -2.51 -17.53
CA ASN A 457 17.63 -3.10 -17.94
C ASN A 457 16.56 -2.50 -17.01
N PRO A 458 15.49 -1.88 -17.53
CA PRO A 458 14.49 -1.26 -16.69
C PRO A 458 13.72 -2.26 -15.82
N ILE A 459 13.62 -3.52 -16.24
CA ILE A 459 13.01 -4.61 -15.46
C ILE A 459 13.75 -4.77 -14.12
N ASP A 460 15.06 -4.95 -14.17
CA ASP A 460 15.85 -5.21 -12.95
C ASP A 460 16.17 -3.89 -12.21
N HIS A 461 16.55 -2.83 -12.93
CA HIS A 461 17.29 -1.74 -12.32
C HIS A 461 16.49 -0.46 -12.07
N LEU A 462 15.35 -0.24 -12.76
CA LEU A 462 14.69 1.06 -12.75
C LEU A 462 14.19 1.46 -11.35
N ALA A 463 13.69 0.50 -10.58
CA ALA A 463 13.21 0.74 -9.22
C ALA A 463 14.35 1.21 -8.32
N GLY A 464 15.46 0.46 -8.31
CA GLY A 464 16.64 0.79 -7.51
C GLY A 464 17.30 2.12 -7.88
N VAL A 465 17.32 2.46 -9.18
CA VAL A 465 17.81 3.75 -9.67
C VAL A 465 16.95 4.90 -9.17
N LEU A 466 15.62 4.80 -9.28
CA LEU A 466 14.71 5.85 -8.80
C LEU A 466 14.81 6.00 -7.28
N ILE A 467 14.83 4.88 -6.53
CA ILE A 467 14.95 4.91 -5.07
C ILE A 467 16.25 5.60 -4.64
N ALA A 468 17.37 5.25 -5.26
CA ALA A 468 18.63 5.90 -4.92
C ALA A 468 18.65 7.38 -5.29
N HIS A 469 18.10 7.75 -6.46
CA HIS A 469 18.00 9.15 -6.87
C HIS A 469 17.21 9.99 -5.85
N GLU A 470 16.05 9.49 -5.44
CA GLU A 470 15.16 10.18 -4.49
C GLU A 470 15.72 10.19 -3.05
N ALA A 471 16.62 9.26 -2.71
CA ALA A 471 17.42 9.31 -1.47
C ALA A 471 18.59 10.32 -1.53
N GLY A 472 18.78 10.98 -2.68
CA GLY A 472 19.83 11.98 -2.91
C GLY A 472 21.09 11.45 -3.61
N ALA A 473 21.08 10.24 -4.17
CA ALA A 473 22.22 9.70 -4.90
C ALA A 473 22.42 10.43 -6.24
N GLU A 474 23.69 10.54 -6.64
CA GLU A 474 24.07 10.91 -8.00
C GLU A 474 23.91 9.69 -8.90
N VAL A 475 23.04 9.79 -9.91
CA VAL A 475 22.81 8.72 -10.89
C VAL A 475 23.28 9.18 -12.27
N VAL A 476 24.23 8.47 -12.84
CA VAL A 476 24.84 8.78 -14.13
C VAL A 476 25.02 7.52 -14.97
N ASP A 477 25.05 7.66 -16.30
CA ASP A 477 25.52 6.58 -17.16
C ASP A 477 27.01 6.31 -16.95
N LEU A 478 27.54 5.27 -17.60
CA LEU A 478 28.97 4.94 -17.49
C LEU A 478 29.88 6.08 -17.96
N GLN A 479 29.41 7.01 -18.81
CA GLN A 479 30.12 8.19 -19.30
C GLN A 479 29.99 9.41 -18.38
N GLY A 480 29.29 9.28 -17.25
CA GLY A 480 29.07 10.36 -16.29
C GLY A 480 27.99 11.35 -16.69
N GLN A 481 27.12 11.03 -17.66
CA GLN A 481 25.97 11.87 -18.00
C GLN A 481 24.79 11.52 -17.08
N PRO A 482 24.12 12.50 -16.45
CA PRO A 482 22.95 12.24 -15.61
C PRO A 482 21.82 11.58 -16.39
N THR A 483 21.35 10.43 -15.91
CA THR A 483 20.18 9.73 -16.47
C THR A 483 19.67 8.70 -15.47
N LEU A 484 18.33 8.58 -15.37
CA LEU A 484 17.68 7.49 -14.63
C LEU A 484 17.28 6.33 -15.55
N PHE A 485 17.31 6.55 -16.86
CA PHE A 485 16.86 5.61 -17.87
C PHE A 485 17.86 5.58 -19.05
N PRO A 486 19.06 5.02 -18.86
CA PRO A 486 20.04 4.90 -19.94
C PRO A 486 19.46 4.14 -21.14
N ALA A 487 19.59 4.70 -22.35
CA ALA A 487 19.13 4.03 -23.57
C ALA A 487 20.03 2.86 -23.98
N THR A 488 21.32 2.91 -23.62
CA THR A 488 22.31 1.85 -23.87
C THR A 488 23.38 1.88 -22.76
N GLY A 489 24.12 0.79 -22.60
CA GLY A 489 25.18 0.70 -21.60
C GLY A 489 24.64 0.43 -20.21
N GLY A 490 25.34 0.93 -19.19
CA GLY A 490 25.08 0.68 -17.78
C GLY A 490 24.84 1.97 -16.99
N VAL A 491 24.73 1.82 -15.67
CA VAL A 491 24.47 2.94 -14.76
C VAL A 491 25.41 2.87 -13.55
N VAL A 492 25.79 4.06 -13.07
CA VAL A 492 26.47 4.29 -11.79
C VAL A 492 25.49 5.01 -10.88
N VAL A 493 25.26 4.43 -9.71
CA VAL A 493 24.54 5.07 -8.60
C VAL A 493 25.56 5.34 -7.51
N ALA A 494 25.74 6.59 -7.09
CA ALA A 494 26.77 6.95 -6.13
C ALA A 494 26.23 7.90 -5.05
N ALA A 495 26.75 7.76 -3.83
CA ALA A 495 26.53 8.75 -2.78
C ALA A 495 27.06 10.12 -3.25
N PRO A 496 26.50 11.24 -2.75
CA PRO A 496 26.90 12.59 -3.20
C PRO A 496 28.42 12.80 -3.13
N GLY A 497 29.03 13.20 -4.25
CA GLY A 497 30.46 13.46 -4.36
C GLY A 497 31.29 12.26 -4.82
N ALA A 498 30.72 11.05 -4.90
CA ALA A 498 31.44 9.86 -5.34
C ALA A 498 31.29 9.55 -6.83
N ALA A 499 30.28 10.09 -7.53
CA ALA A 499 30.00 9.70 -8.92
C ALA A 499 31.20 9.93 -9.85
N ARG A 500 31.81 11.13 -9.78
CA ARG A 500 32.96 11.45 -10.64
C ARG A 500 34.16 10.54 -10.38
N MET A 501 34.45 10.25 -9.10
CA MET A 501 35.55 9.38 -8.71
C MET A 501 35.36 7.99 -9.34
N VAL A 502 34.15 7.45 -9.29
CA VAL A 502 33.84 6.12 -9.84
C VAL A 502 33.90 6.11 -11.36
N VAL A 503 33.38 7.14 -12.03
CA VAL A 503 33.45 7.26 -13.49
C VAL A 503 34.90 7.34 -13.98
N ASP A 504 35.78 8.04 -13.27
CA ASP A 504 37.21 8.11 -13.60
C ASP A 504 37.88 6.72 -13.50
N LEU A 505 37.46 5.87 -12.54
CA LEU A 505 37.96 4.48 -12.43
C LEU A 505 37.44 3.57 -13.55
N LEU A 506 36.35 3.94 -14.23
CA LEU A 506 35.84 3.21 -15.39
C LEU A 506 36.57 3.59 -16.69
N GLU A 507 37.34 4.68 -16.74
CA GLU A 507 38.09 5.09 -17.95
C GLU A 507 39.21 4.12 -18.34
N PRO A 508 40.09 3.63 -17.43
CA PRO A 508 41.10 2.63 -17.74
C PRO A 508 40.51 1.30 -18.22
N ALA A 509 39.32 0.94 -17.72
CA ALA A 509 38.57 -0.26 -18.10
C ALA A 509 38.09 -0.25 -19.56
N ARG A 510 37.92 0.93 -20.17
CA ARG A 510 37.51 1.09 -21.58
C ARG A 510 38.65 0.92 -22.59
N LEU A 511 39.91 0.98 -22.14
CA LEU A 511 41.10 0.92 -23.01
C LEU A 511 41.64 -0.51 -23.18
N THR A 512 41.09 -1.48 -22.44
CA THR A 512 41.46 -2.91 -22.49
C THR A 512 40.43 -3.79 -23.19
N SER A 513 39.39 -3.20 -23.80
CA SER A 513 38.36 -3.92 -24.59
C SER A 513 38.78 -4.16 -26.03
#